data_AF-A0A722YK84-F1
#
_entry.id   AF-A0A722YK84-F1
#
_cell.length_a   1.000
_cell.length_b   1.000
_cell.length_c   1.000
_cell.angle_alpha   90.00
_cell.angle_beta   90.00
_cell.angle_gamma   90.00
#
_symmetry.space_group_name_H-M   'P 1'
#
loop_
_entity.id
_entity.type
_entity.pdbx_description
1 polymer ?
#
loop_
_entity_poly.entity_id
_entity_poly.type
_entity_poly.pdbx_seq_one_letter_code
_entity_poly.pdbx_strand_id
1 'polypeptide(L)'
;DLKSYLDAGISIKFLAFPRAGLNSVVAGNMAKIWCSAKPNEALDAAMNPVSTIPEGRPDEACLNIIKSHFQVASTIPLQGTPTMVTLSGKPQLFTGWLSPENLVTQMGAAQK
;
A
#
# COMPACT_ATOMS: atom_id res chain seq x y z
N ASP A 1 0.05 13.15 7.19
CA ASP A 1 0.20 12.81 5.76
C ASP A 1 1.39 11.83 5.62
N LEU A 2 1.88 11.49 4.43
CA LEU A 2 3.03 10.56 4.29
C LEU A 2 4.32 11.14 4.90
N LYS A 3 4.57 12.43 4.72
CA LYS A 3 5.75 13.14 5.23
C LYS A 3 5.88 13.00 6.75
N SER A 4 4.78 13.05 7.50
CA SER A 4 4.83 12.89 8.95
C SER A 4 5.31 11.50 9.41
N TYR A 5 5.14 10.45 8.58
CA TYR A 5 5.75 9.14 8.87
C TYR A 5 7.25 9.16 8.57
N LEU A 6 7.64 9.75 7.44
CA LEU A 6 9.04 9.87 7.04
C LEU A 6 9.85 10.68 8.05
N ASP A 7 9.31 11.81 8.53
CA ASP A 7 9.92 12.67 9.54
C ASP A 7 10.07 11.96 10.89
N ALA A 8 9.20 10.99 11.19
CA ALA A 8 9.30 10.11 12.36
C ALA A 8 10.29 8.94 12.16
N GLY A 9 11.01 8.90 11.04
CA GLY A 9 11.96 7.84 10.70
C GLY A 9 11.32 6.56 10.17
N ILE A 10 10.03 6.58 9.83
CA ILE A 10 9.29 5.41 9.33
C ILE A 10 9.28 5.44 7.80
N SER A 11 9.93 4.45 7.18
CA SER A 11 9.82 4.21 5.73
C SER A 11 8.61 3.34 5.40
N ILE A 12 7.72 3.84 4.54
CA ILE A 12 6.54 3.10 4.07
C ILE A 12 6.82 2.46 2.70
N LYS A 13 6.48 1.19 2.55
CA LYS A 13 6.46 0.47 1.26
C LYS A 13 5.04 0.00 1.00
N PHE A 14 4.39 0.55 -0.03
CA PHE A 14 3.01 0.22 -0.37
C PHE A 14 2.94 -1.07 -1.20
N LEU A 15 2.00 -1.95 -0.84
CA LEU A 15 1.55 -3.07 -1.65
C LEU A 15 0.10 -2.85 -2.08
N ALA A 16 -0.20 -3.15 -3.33
CA ALA A 16 -1.55 -3.00 -3.87
C ALA A 16 -2.45 -4.15 -3.38
N PHE A 17 -3.62 -3.80 -2.86
CA PHE A 17 -4.63 -4.77 -2.44
C PHE A 17 -6.04 -4.32 -2.87
N PRO A 18 -6.48 -4.68 -4.09
CA PRO A 18 -7.83 -4.40 -4.54
C PRO A 18 -8.84 -5.22 -3.75
N ARG A 19 -9.50 -4.62 -2.75
CA ARG A 19 -10.49 -5.29 -1.88
C ARG A 19 -11.64 -5.96 -2.64
N ALA A 20 -11.98 -5.44 -3.82
CA ALA A 20 -13.00 -6.02 -4.70
C ALA A 20 -12.47 -7.17 -5.59
N GLY A 21 -11.23 -7.61 -5.38
CA GLY A 21 -10.59 -8.71 -6.12
C GLY A 21 -9.88 -8.25 -7.40
N LEU A 22 -9.16 -9.18 -8.01
CA LEU A 22 -8.30 -8.94 -9.18
C LEU A 22 -9.05 -8.60 -10.47
N ASN A 23 -10.34 -8.94 -10.56
CA ASN A 23 -11.18 -8.66 -11.73
C ASN A 23 -11.91 -7.31 -11.64
N SER A 24 -11.58 -6.48 -10.65
CA SER A 24 -12.27 -5.22 -10.40
C SER A 24 -11.66 -4.05 -11.16
N VAL A 25 -12.45 -2.98 -11.36
CA VAL A 25 -11.97 -1.71 -11.92
C VAL A 25 -10.81 -1.14 -11.08
N VAL A 26 -10.86 -1.30 -9.76
CA VAL A 26 -9.79 -0.82 -8.88
C VAL A 26 -8.49 -1.61 -9.07
N ALA A 27 -8.55 -2.91 -9.35
CA ALA A 27 -7.37 -3.69 -9.71
C ALA A 27 -6.73 -3.16 -11.02
N GLY A 28 -7.55 -2.85 -12.02
CA GLY A 28 -7.09 -2.24 -13.27
C GLY A 28 -6.47 -0.85 -13.05
N ASN A 29 -7.08 -0.01 -12.21
CA ASN A 29 -6.52 1.32 -11.88
C ASN A 29 -5.19 1.21 -11.12
N MET A 30 -5.09 0.30 -10.15
CA MET A 30 -3.83 0.03 -9.45
C MET A 30 -2.76 -0.48 -10.43
N ALA A 31 -3.11 -1.38 -11.34
CA ALA A 31 -2.16 -1.89 -12.34
C ALA A 31 -1.57 -0.76 -13.19
N LYS A 32 -2.38 0.20 -13.63
CA LYS A 32 -1.91 1.38 -14.37
C LYS A 32 -0.97 2.26 -13.56
N ILE A 33 -1.24 2.45 -12.26
CA ILE A 33 -0.38 3.24 -11.36
C ILE A 33 0.98 2.55 -11.20
N TRP A 34 0.98 1.28 -10.81
CA TRP A 34 2.21 0.53 -10.48
C TRP A 34 3.09 0.25 -11.69
N CYS A 35 2.49 0.18 -12.88
CA CYS A 35 3.19 -0.07 -14.14
C CYS A 35 3.59 1.23 -14.86
N SER A 36 3.20 2.40 -14.33
CA SER A 36 3.57 3.68 -14.92
C SER A 36 5.08 3.89 -14.88
N ALA A 37 5.60 4.74 -15.77
CA ALA A 37 7.02 5.12 -15.77
C ALA A 37 7.45 5.79 -14.46
N LYS A 38 6.50 6.31 -13.68
CA LYS A 38 6.71 7.03 -12.43
C LYS A 38 5.65 6.64 -11.38
N PRO A 39 5.76 5.45 -10.79
CA PRO A 39 4.69 4.88 -9.95
C PRO A 39 4.41 5.70 -8.69
N ASN A 40 5.42 6.36 -8.11
CA ASN A 40 5.23 7.24 -6.96
C ASN A 40 4.40 8.47 -7.34
N GLU A 41 4.77 9.18 -8.42
CA GLU A 41 4.02 10.35 -8.91
C GLU A 41 2.58 9.96 -9.30
N ALA A 42 2.40 8.79 -9.93
CA ALA A 42 1.08 8.28 -10.30
C ALA A 42 0.24 7.91 -9.07
N LEU A 43 0.83 7.36 -8.02
CA LEU A 43 0.13 7.04 -6.77
C LEU A 43 -0.28 8.31 -6.04
N ASP A 44 0.61 9.31 -5.97
CA ASP A 44 0.31 10.60 -5.36
C ASP A 44 -0.84 11.31 -6.10
N ALA A 45 -0.82 11.27 -7.44
CA ALA A 45 -1.89 11.81 -8.27
C ALA A 45 -3.23 11.07 -8.07
N ALA A 46 -3.20 9.75 -7.87
CA ALA A 46 -4.39 8.95 -7.63
C ALA A 46 -5.01 9.21 -6.24
N MET A 47 -4.19 9.52 -5.24
CA MET A 47 -4.60 9.74 -3.85
C MET A 47 -4.97 11.20 -3.54
N ASN A 48 -4.76 12.12 -4.49
CA ASN A 48 -5.19 13.51 -4.33
C ASN A 48 -6.72 13.66 -4.47
N PRO A 49 -7.32 14.78 -4.02
CA PRO A 49 -8.78 14.98 -4.10
C PRO A 49 -9.38 14.95 -5.51
N VAL A 50 -8.59 15.26 -6.54
CA VAL A 50 -9.03 15.24 -7.95
C VAL A 50 -8.99 13.82 -8.52
N SER A 51 -8.16 12.95 -7.94
CA SER A 51 -7.87 11.56 -8.30
C SER A 51 -7.62 11.36 -9.79
N THR A 52 -6.35 11.42 -10.17
CA THR A 52 -5.93 11.17 -11.56
C THR A 52 -5.31 9.79 -11.68
N ILE A 53 -5.89 8.95 -12.54
CA ILE A 53 -5.37 7.63 -12.88
C ILE A 53 -4.79 7.68 -14.30
N PRO A 54 -3.64 7.04 -14.58
CA PRO A 54 -3.13 6.95 -15.95
C PRO A 54 -4.19 6.38 -16.91
N GLU A 55 -4.22 6.90 -18.13
CA GLU A 55 -5.19 6.51 -19.16
C GLU A 55 -4.88 5.13 -19.77
N GLY A 56 -5.78 4.64 -20.62
CA GLY A 56 -5.64 3.35 -21.30
C GLY A 56 -6.05 2.14 -20.46
N ARG A 57 -5.80 0.95 -21.01
CA ARG A 57 -6.01 -0.34 -20.32
C ARG A 57 -4.64 -0.87 -19.88
N PRO A 58 -4.51 -1.40 -18.65
CA PRO A 58 -3.28 -2.07 -18.24
C PRO A 58 -3.10 -3.34 -19.08
N ASP A 59 -1.86 -3.62 -19.48
CA ASP A 59 -1.53 -4.90 -20.09
C ASP A 59 -1.45 -6.02 -19.02
N GLU A 60 -1.21 -7.24 -19.49
CA GLU A 60 -1.09 -8.41 -18.62
C GLU A 60 0.10 -8.32 -17.66
N ALA A 61 1.22 -7.72 -18.08
CA ALA A 61 2.38 -7.54 -17.21
C ALA A 61 2.07 -6.60 -16.05
N CYS A 62 1.39 -5.50 -16.31
CA CYS A 62 0.92 -4.57 -15.30
C CYS A 62 -0.07 -5.24 -14.32
N LEU A 63 -0.99 -6.07 -14.83
CA LEU A 63 -1.93 -6.84 -13.99
C LEU A 63 -1.20 -7.87 -13.12
N ASN A 64 -0.14 -8.50 -13.63
CA ASN A 64 0.66 -9.47 -12.90
C ASN A 64 1.38 -8.85 -11.69
N ILE A 65 1.76 -7.57 -11.74
CA ILE A 65 2.30 -6.84 -10.57
C ILE A 65 1.26 -6.83 -9.44
N ILE A 66 0.01 -6.48 -9.75
CA ILE A 66 -1.07 -6.41 -8.75
C ILE A 66 -1.45 -7.80 -8.24
N LYS A 67 -1.44 -8.80 -9.12
CA LYS A 67 -1.66 -10.20 -8.73
C LYS A 67 -0.61 -10.67 -7.72
N SER A 68 0.67 -10.36 -7.96
CA SER A 68 1.75 -10.70 -7.04
C SER A 68 1.57 -10.02 -5.67
N HIS A 69 1.27 -8.72 -5.65
CA HIS A 69 0.99 -7.99 -4.40
C HIS A 69 -0.20 -8.58 -3.64
N PHE A 70 -1.29 -8.86 -4.35
CA PHE A 70 -2.49 -9.44 -3.78
C PHE A 70 -2.22 -10.83 -3.18
N GLN A 71 -1.40 -11.67 -3.84
CA GLN A 71 -1.02 -12.98 -3.34
C GLN A 71 -0.20 -12.88 -2.06
N VAL A 72 0.83 -12.03 -2.01
CA VAL A 72 1.63 -11.79 -0.79
C VAL A 72 0.75 -11.26 0.34
N ALA A 73 -0.09 -10.27 0.05
CA ALA A 73 -0.98 -9.67 1.03
C ALA A 73 -2.01 -10.67 1.56
N SER A 74 -2.45 -11.64 0.73
CA SER A 74 -3.40 -12.68 1.12
C SER A 74 -2.82 -13.74 2.07
N THR A 75 -1.49 -13.82 2.22
CA THR A 75 -0.88 -14.68 3.25
C THR A 75 -0.93 -14.06 4.64
N ILE A 76 -1.31 -12.78 4.73
CA ILE A 76 -1.43 -12.02 5.95
C ILE A 76 -2.91 -12.03 6.36
N PRO A 77 -3.25 -12.19 7.66
CA PRO A 77 -4.64 -12.15 8.11
C PRO A 77 -5.19 -10.71 8.07
N LEU A 78 -5.46 -10.22 6.86
CA LEU A 78 -5.97 -8.88 6.63
C LEU A 78 -7.42 -8.77 7.12
N GLN A 79 -7.67 -7.84 8.05
CA GLN A 79 -9.02 -7.49 8.50
C GLN A 79 -9.56 -6.21 7.81
N GLY A 80 -8.70 -5.51 7.06
CA GLY A 80 -9.05 -4.30 6.34
C GLY A 80 -7.84 -3.58 5.75
N THR A 81 -8.08 -2.50 5.03
CA THR A 81 -7.02 -1.59 4.54
C THR A 81 -7.21 -0.20 5.17
N PRO A 82 -6.15 0.46 5.67
CA PRO A 82 -4.77 0.01 5.62
C PRO A 82 -4.47 -1.09 6.66
N THR A 83 -3.51 -1.96 6.33
CA THR A 83 -2.84 -2.87 7.26
C THR A 83 -1.35 -2.73 7.02
N MET A 84 -0.57 -2.60 8.09
CA MET A 84 0.88 -2.38 8.05
C MET A 84 1.60 -3.56 8.69
N VAL A 85 2.72 -3.96 8.10
CA VAL A 85 3.57 -5.04 8.60
C VAL A 85 5.00 -4.50 8.68
N THR A 86 5.68 -4.78 9.80
CA THR A 86 7.08 -4.39 9.95
C THR A 86 7.98 -5.26 9.10
N LEU A 87 8.81 -4.66 8.25
CA LEU A 87 9.81 -5.38 7.44
C LEU A 87 11.14 -5.59 8.18
N SER A 88 11.32 -4.95 9.33
CA SER A 88 12.54 -5.00 10.15
C SER A 88 12.19 -5.20 11.62
N GLY A 89 13.06 -5.88 12.36
CA GLY A 89 12.84 -6.18 13.77
C GLY A 89 11.90 -7.38 13.97
N LYS A 90 11.27 -7.46 15.14
CA LYS A 90 10.26 -8.50 15.41
C LYS A 90 9.03 -8.25 14.52
N PRO A 91 8.53 -9.25 13.77
CA PRO A 91 7.34 -9.10 12.93
C PRO A 91 6.13 -8.64 13.75
N GLN A 92 5.56 -7.52 13.38
CA GLN A 92 4.36 -6.93 13.97
C GLN A 92 3.36 -6.60 12.88
N LEU A 93 2.07 -6.75 13.20
CA LEU A 93 0.94 -6.48 12.33
C LEU A 93 0.08 -5.38 12.96
N PHE A 94 -0.16 -4.30 12.23
CA PHE A 94 -1.01 -3.19 12.64
C PHE A 94 -2.19 -3.10 11.70
N THR A 95 -3.40 -3.27 12.22
CA THR A 95 -4.64 -3.18 11.43
C THR A 95 -5.27 -1.82 11.62
N GLY A 96 -5.73 -1.23 10.52
CA GLY A 96 -6.37 0.08 10.53
C GLY A 96 -5.37 1.21 10.44
N TRP A 97 -5.90 2.43 10.44
CA TRP A 97 -5.09 3.64 10.41
C TRP A 97 -4.53 3.94 11.81
N LEU A 98 -3.25 4.27 11.88
CA LEU A 98 -2.57 4.73 13.09
C LEU A 98 -1.81 6.00 12.76
N SER A 99 -1.79 6.99 13.66
CA SER A 99 -0.90 8.14 13.52
C SER A 99 0.57 7.71 13.57
N PRO A 100 1.51 8.50 13.01
CA PRO A 100 2.94 8.20 13.10
C PRO A 100 3.42 8.02 14.54
N GLU A 101 2.99 8.90 15.45
CA GLU A 101 3.23 8.84 16.90
C GLU A 101 2.81 7.49 17.50
N ASN A 102 1.57 7.07 17.22
CA ASN A 102 1.03 5.83 17.76
C ASN A 102 1.76 4.62 17.18
N LEU A 103 2.13 4.68 15.90
CA LEU A 103 2.88 3.61 15.25
C LEU A 103 4.26 3.45 15.86
N VAL A 104 5.02 4.53 16.07
CA VAL A 104 6.32 4.49 16.77
C VAL A 104 6.17 3.92 18.18
N THR A 105 5.17 4.40 18.91
CA THR A 105 4.92 3.95 20.29
C THR A 105 4.62 2.45 20.34
N GLN A 106 3.75 1.94 19.47
CA GLN A 106 3.42 0.52 19.45
C GLN A 106 4.59 -0.35 18.96
N MET A 107 5.36 0.12 17.97
CA MET A 107 6.57 -0.58 17.52
C MET A 107 7.60 -0.73 18.64
N GLY A 108 7.79 0.31 19.45
CA GLY A 108 8.71 0.30 20.59
C GLY A 108 8.18 -0.46 21.81
N ALA A 109 6.86 -0.44 22.07
CA ALA A 109 6.25 -1.15 23.18
C ALA A 109 6.42 -2.68 23.08
N ALA A 110 6.43 -3.22 21.85
CA ALA A 110 6.62 -4.64 21.58
C ALA A 110 8.10 -5.08 21.41
N GLN A 111 9.05 -4.17 21.65
CA GLN A 111 10.48 -4.48 21.76
C GLN A 111 10.91 -4.80 23.20
N LYS A 112 10.09 -4.49 24.21
CA LYS A 112 10.24 -4.97 25.59
C LYS A 112 9.72 -6.40 25.73
#